data_AF-A0A7Y8BVF4-F1
#
_entry.id   AF-A0A7Y8BVF4-F1
#
_cell.length_a   1.000
_cell.length_b   1.000
_cell.length_c   1.000
_cell.angle_alpha   90.00
_cell.angle_beta   90.00
_cell.angle_gamma   90.00
#
_symmetry.space_group_name_H-M   'P 1'
#
loop_
_entity.id
_entity.type
_entity.pdbx_description
1 polymer ?
#
loop_
_entity_poly.entity_id
_entity_poly.type
_entity_poly.pdbx_seq_one_letter_code
_entity_poly.pdbx_strand_id
1 'polypeptide(L)'
;MNDLSRLQSPAAVQAAFDEFSTLGRSAFLKRYGFGKSRYFLVRNPRNGEQCDIKAVVAVAYGVQFPSDGPLSAAALVENEATVAAKLQSLGFEVIRIGEDLSTPAQN
;
A
#
# COMPACT_ATOMS: atom_id res chain seq x y z
N MET A 1 11.82 -13.79 -8.50
CA MET A 1 11.81 -13.72 -7.02
C MET A 1 10.64 -12.85 -6.61
N ASN A 2 9.96 -13.17 -5.49
CA ASN A 2 8.81 -12.40 -5.02
C ASN A 2 9.26 -11.42 -3.95
N ASP A 3 9.75 -10.24 -4.34
CA ASP A 3 10.33 -9.25 -3.41
C ASP A 3 9.31 -8.86 -2.31
N LEU A 4 8.03 -8.79 -2.66
CA LEU A 4 6.92 -8.55 -1.73
C LEU A 4 6.86 -9.55 -0.55
N SER A 5 7.23 -10.81 -0.77
CA SER A 5 7.13 -11.85 0.27
C SER A 5 8.07 -11.58 1.44
N ARG A 6 9.19 -10.88 1.19
CA ARG A 6 10.19 -10.52 2.22
C ARG A 6 9.71 -9.41 3.14
N LEU A 7 8.70 -8.63 2.76
CA LEU A 7 8.10 -7.63 3.64
C LEU A 7 7.38 -8.32 4.80
N GLN A 8 7.94 -8.29 6.02
CA GLN A 8 7.29 -8.89 7.20
C GLN A 8 7.06 -7.93 8.37
N SER A 9 7.66 -6.74 8.33
CA SER A 9 7.54 -5.75 9.40
C SER A 9 6.32 -4.83 9.22
N PRO A 10 5.28 -4.91 10.07
CA PRO A 10 4.18 -3.95 10.06
C PRO A 10 4.63 -2.52 10.43
N ALA A 11 5.68 -2.38 11.24
CA ALA A 11 6.28 -1.08 11.56
C ALA A 11 6.80 -0.35 10.31
N ALA A 12 7.33 -1.09 9.33
CA ALA A 12 7.80 -0.51 8.08
C ALA A 12 6.63 0.03 7.23
N VAL A 13 5.49 -0.67 7.24
CA VAL A 13 4.25 -0.20 6.61
C VAL A 13 3.72 1.05 7.32
N GLN A 14 3.76 1.07 8.66
CA GLN A 14 3.36 2.24 9.43
C GLN A 14 4.23 3.47 9.15
N ALA A 15 5.54 3.30 8.97
CA ALA A 15 6.44 4.40 8.60
C ALA A 15 6.13 4.95 7.19
N ALA A 16 5.80 4.07 6.23
CA ALA A 16 5.37 4.50 4.90
C ALA A 16 4.08 5.34 4.95
N PHE A 17 3.15 5.01 5.84
CA PHE A 17 1.96 5.82 6.10
C PHE A 17 2.27 7.19 6.71
N ASP A 18 3.23 7.26 7.62
CA ASP A 18 3.64 8.51 8.26
C ASP A 18 4.27 9.48 7.24
N GLU A 19 5.13 8.96 6.37
CA GLU A 19 5.70 9.73 5.26
C GLU A 19 4.62 10.13 4.24
N PHE A 20 3.65 9.26 3.96
CA PHE A 20 2.50 9.61 3.12
C PHE A 20 1.67 10.76 3.71
N SER A 21 1.37 10.73 5.01
CA SER A 21 0.60 11.78 5.69
C SER A 21 1.38 13.10 5.70
N THR A 22 2.70 13.04 5.86
CA THR A 22 3.59 14.21 5.85
C THR A 22 3.73 14.85 4.46
N LEU A 23 3.92 14.04 3.40
CA LEU A 23 4.11 14.53 2.03
C LEU A 23 2.79 14.86 1.33
N GLY A 24 1.73 14.12 1.67
CA GLY A 24 0.46 14.10 0.95
C GLY A 24 0.52 13.24 -0.31
N ARG A 25 -0.66 12.74 -0.72
CA ARG A 25 -0.83 11.77 -1.80
C ARG A 25 -0.10 12.11 -3.10
N SER A 26 -0.31 13.31 -3.64
CA SER A 26 0.25 13.70 -4.95
C SER A 26 1.78 13.78 -4.94
N ALA A 27 2.36 14.32 -3.87
CA ALA A 27 3.82 14.45 -3.74
C ALA A 27 4.46 13.09 -3.51
N PHE A 28 3.85 12.25 -2.66
CA PHE A 28 4.29 10.88 -2.42
C PHE A 28 4.33 10.06 -3.71
N LEU A 29 3.23 10.05 -4.47
CA LEU A 29 3.14 9.35 -5.76
C LEU A 29 4.21 9.84 -6.75
N LYS A 30 4.40 11.16 -6.85
CA LYS A 30 5.42 11.75 -7.74
C LYS A 30 6.85 11.39 -7.30
N ARG A 31 7.13 11.41 -6.00
CA ARG A 31 8.45 11.11 -5.42
C ARG A 31 8.91 9.68 -5.73
N TYR A 32 7.99 8.72 -5.65
CA TYR A 32 8.29 7.30 -5.87
C TYR A 32 7.91 6.80 -7.27
N GLY A 33 7.38 7.65 -8.14
CA GLY A 33 7.01 7.30 -9.51
C GLY A 33 5.80 6.36 -9.60
N PHE A 34 4.90 6.37 -8.61
CA PHE A 34 3.69 5.57 -8.62
C PHE A 34 2.49 6.35 -9.16
N GLY A 35 1.61 5.64 -9.85
CA GLY A 35 0.28 6.14 -10.19
C GLY A 35 -0.74 5.87 -9.08
N LYS A 36 -1.91 6.48 -9.19
CA LYS A 36 -3.05 6.14 -8.32
C LYS A 36 -3.42 4.67 -8.49
N SER A 37 -3.69 4.01 -7.38
CA SER A 37 -4.24 2.67 -7.36
C SER A 37 -5.63 2.65 -7.99
N ARG A 38 -5.92 1.56 -8.71
CA ARG A 38 -7.16 1.44 -9.49
C ARG A 38 -8.17 0.52 -8.84
N TYR A 39 -7.71 -0.51 -8.14
CA TYR A 39 -8.58 -1.53 -7.55
C TYR A 39 -8.51 -1.60 -6.03
N PHE A 40 -7.38 -1.27 -5.42
CA PHE A 40 -7.20 -1.42 -3.97
C PHE A 40 -6.47 -0.24 -3.34
N LEU A 41 -6.96 0.23 -2.19
CA LEU A 41 -6.31 1.18 -1.29
C LEU A 41 -6.05 0.47 0.04
N VAL A 42 -5.16 1.02 0.84
CA VAL A 42 -4.93 0.56 2.21
C VAL A 42 -5.24 1.69 3.17
N ARG A 43 -5.92 1.35 4.27
CA ARG A 43 -6.27 2.31 5.31
C ARG A 43 -5.17 2.39 6.35
N ASN A 44 -4.76 3.61 6.68
CA ASN A 44 -3.88 3.85 7.81
C ASN A 44 -4.67 3.64 9.11
N PRO A 45 -4.26 2.70 9.98
CA PRO A 45 -4.98 2.42 11.23
C PRO A 45 -4.92 3.56 12.25
N ARG A 46 -3.98 4.53 12.10
CA ARG A 46 -3.84 5.64 13.06
C ARG A 46 -4.81 6.79 12.83
N ASN A 47 -5.05 7.14 11.57
CA ASN A 47 -5.82 8.34 11.20
C ASN A 47 -6.96 8.04 10.21
N GLY A 48 -7.08 6.79 9.74
CA GLY A 48 -8.10 6.38 8.79
C GLY A 48 -7.86 6.80 7.33
N GLU A 49 -6.71 7.41 7.01
CA GLU A 49 -6.40 7.87 5.65
C GLU A 49 -6.27 6.70 4.67
N GLN A 50 -6.80 6.88 3.46
CA GLN A 50 -6.73 5.89 2.39
C GLN A 50 -5.53 6.18 1.49
N CYS A 51 -4.65 5.20 1.37
CA CYS A 51 -3.39 5.34 0.63
C CYS A 51 -3.32 4.34 -0.53
N ASP A 52 -2.60 4.71 -1.58
CA ASP A 52 -2.40 3.86 -2.76
C ASP A 52 -1.55 2.63 -2.41
N ILE A 53 -2.13 1.44 -2.57
CA ILE A 53 -1.60 0.21 -1.97
C ILE A 53 -0.20 -0.14 -2.46
N LYS A 54 0.06 0.09 -3.75
CA LYS A 54 1.37 -0.17 -4.37
C LYS A 54 2.45 0.78 -3.86
N ALA A 55 2.09 2.05 -3.73
CA ALA A 55 3.03 3.07 -3.30
C ALA A 55 3.44 2.85 -1.83
N VAL A 56 2.47 2.55 -0.95
CA VAL A 56 2.74 2.26 0.47
C VAL A 56 3.65 1.04 0.63
N VAL A 57 3.35 -0.06 -0.06
CA VAL A 57 4.15 -1.29 0.05
C VAL A 57 5.57 -1.12 -0.49
N ALA A 58 5.72 -0.41 -1.60
CA ALA A 58 7.03 -0.12 -2.17
C ALA A 58 7.93 0.67 -1.21
N VAL A 59 7.37 1.68 -0.55
CA VAL A 59 8.10 2.47 0.45
C VAL A 59 8.35 1.66 1.72
N ALA A 60 7.36 0.90 2.20
CA ALA A 60 7.52 0.01 3.35
C ALA A 60 8.63 -1.02 3.13
N TYR A 61 8.79 -1.51 1.90
CA TYR A 61 9.90 -2.39 1.55
C TYR A 61 11.24 -1.69 1.72
N GLY A 62 11.38 -0.46 1.21
CA GLY A 62 12.60 0.33 1.37
C GLY A 62 12.91 0.72 2.81
N VAL A 63 11.88 0.94 3.63
CA VAL A 63 12.06 1.17 5.08
C VAL A 63 12.62 -0.08 5.76
N GLN A 64 12.15 -1.27 5.38
CA GLN A 64 12.62 -2.53 5.95
C GLN A 64 14.00 -2.96 5.40
N PHE A 65 14.28 -2.63 4.15
CA PHE A 65 15.53 -2.91 3.46
C PHE A 65 16.17 -1.61 2.98
N PRO A 66 16.71 -0.78 3.90
CA PRO A 66 17.29 0.51 3.54
C PRO A 66 18.49 0.39 2.58
N SER A 67 19.15 -0.77 2.55
CA SER A 67 20.22 -1.07 1.60
C SER A 67 19.75 -1.26 0.15
N ASP A 68 18.53 -1.79 -0.04
CA ASP A 68 17.90 -1.94 -1.37
C ASP A 68 17.11 -0.68 -1.76
N GLY A 69 16.57 0.03 -0.76
CA GLY A 69 15.73 1.19 -0.97
C GLY A 69 14.29 0.85 -1.39
N PRO A 70 13.45 1.88 -1.62
CA PRO A 70 12.06 1.68 -2.00
C PRO A 70 11.94 1.05 -3.39
N LEU A 71 10.99 0.13 -3.55
CA LEU A 71 10.75 -0.51 -4.84
C LEU A 71 10.17 0.50 -5.83
N SER A 72 10.73 0.57 -7.04
CA SER A 72 10.11 1.35 -8.12
C SER A 72 8.86 0.65 -8.64
N ALA A 73 7.94 1.39 -9.26
CA ALA A 73 6.76 0.82 -9.90
C ALA A 73 7.09 -0.26 -10.95
N ALA A 74 8.25 -0.15 -11.61
CA ALA A 74 8.76 -1.15 -12.55
C ALA A 74 9.33 -2.42 -11.86
N ALA A 75 9.84 -2.28 -10.63
CA ALA A 75 10.35 -3.41 -9.84
C ALA A 75 9.21 -4.18 -9.16
N LEU A 76 8.13 -3.49 -8.81
CA LEU A 76 6.92 -4.12 -8.26
C LEU A 76 6.09 -4.77 -9.37
N VAL A 77 6.52 -5.96 -9.80
CA VAL A 77 5.80 -6.79 -10.78
C VAL A 77 4.49 -7.35 -10.21
N GLU A 78 4.37 -7.37 -8.88
CA GLU A 78 3.20 -7.89 -8.17
C GLU A 78 1.92 -7.10 -8.46
N ASN A 79 0.82 -7.81 -8.68
CA ASN A 79 -0.49 -7.21 -8.88
C ASN A 79 -1.07 -6.66 -7.56
N GLU A 80 -2.04 -5.75 -7.65
CA GLU A 80 -2.63 -5.11 -6.46
C GLU A 80 -3.33 -6.11 -5.51
N ALA A 81 -3.86 -7.22 -6.03
CA ALA A 81 -4.52 -8.24 -5.20
C ALA A 81 -3.52 -9.05 -4.37
N THR A 82 -2.35 -9.39 -4.91
CA THR A 82 -1.28 -10.05 -4.13
C THR A 82 -0.75 -9.11 -3.05
N VAL A 83 -0.56 -7.83 -3.38
CA VAL A 83 -0.19 -6.79 -2.41
C VAL A 83 -1.25 -6.64 -1.31
N ALA A 84 -2.53 -6.65 -1.69
CA ALA A 84 -3.66 -6.61 -0.77
C ALA A 84 -3.67 -7.80 0.20
N ALA A 85 -3.52 -9.02 -0.30
CA ALA A 85 -3.47 -10.22 0.54
C ALA A 85 -2.30 -10.14 1.54
N LYS A 86 -1.15 -9.63 1.10
CA LYS A 86 0.02 -9.48 1.95
C LYS A 86 -0.21 -8.47 3.07
N LEU A 87 -0.77 -7.30 2.77
CA LEU A 87 -1.08 -6.28 3.78
C LEU A 87 -2.14 -6.73 4.77
N GLN A 88 -3.18 -7.43 4.30
CA GLN A 88 -4.18 -8.04 5.18
C GLN A 88 -3.55 -9.07 6.12
N SER A 89 -2.63 -9.90 5.62
CA SER A 89 -1.87 -10.83 6.47
C SER A 89 -0.99 -10.14 7.52
N LEU A 90 -0.61 -8.87 7.31
CA LEU A 90 0.12 -8.04 8.26
C LEU A 90 -0.81 -7.27 9.22
N GLY A 91 -2.13 -7.44 9.09
CA GLY A 91 -3.13 -6.80 9.95
C GLY A 91 -3.63 -5.43 9.47
N PHE A 92 -3.40 -5.07 8.21
CA PHE A 92 -3.88 -3.80 7.65
C PHE A 92 -5.21 -3.96 6.91
N GLU A 93 -6.08 -2.96 7.05
CA GLU A 93 -7.36 -2.90 6.33
C GLU A 93 -7.14 -2.46 4.89
N VAL A 94 -7.57 -3.30 3.94
CA VAL A 94 -7.51 -3.02 2.51
C VAL A 94 -8.91 -2.74 1.99
N ILE A 95 -9.05 -1.66 1.22
CA ILE A 95 -10.31 -1.16 0.67
C ILE A 95 -10.30 -1.39 -0.83
N ARG A 96 -11.36 -2.00 -1.36
CA ARG A 96 -11.51 -2.18 -2.80
C ARG A 96 -12.20 -0.98 -3.44
N ILE A 97 -11.56 -0.37 -4.44
CA ILE A 97 -12.10 0.75 -5.20
C ILE A 97 -13.18 0.20 -6.14
N GLY A 98 -14.39 0.76 -6.07
CA GLY A 98 -15.52 0.38 -6.92
C GLY A 98 -16.52 -0.61 -6.30
N GLU A 99 -16.29 -1.09 -5.07
CA GLU A 99 -17.28 -1.86 -4.29
C GLU A 99 -18.23 -0.91 -3.50
N ASP A 100 -18.48 0.29 -4.03
CA ASP A 100 -19.60 1.16 -3.62
C ASP A 100 -20.68 1.09 -4.70
N LEU A 101 -21.19 -0.10 -4.97
CA LEU A 101 -22.45 -0.29 -5.68
C LEU A 101 -23.17 -1.48 -5.06
N SER A 102 -24.14 -1.16 -4.20
CA SER A 102 -25.27 -2.01 -3.80
C SER A 102 -25.01 -3.09 -2.75
N THR A 103 -25.15 -2.74 -1.47
CA THR A 103 -26.04 -3.55 -0.62
C THR A 103 -27.37 -2.81 -0.53
N PRO A 104 -28.46 -3.43 -1.03
CA PRO A 104 -29.58 -3.58 -0.13
C PRO A 104 -29.91 -5.06 0.08
N ALA A 105 -30.05 -5.39 1.36
CA ALA A 105 -30.84 -6.48 1.92
C ALA A 105 -30.62 -7.90 1.38
N GLN A 106 -30.04 -8.72 2.26
CA GLN A 106 -30.36 -10.14 2.38
C GLN A 106 -31.89 -10.32 2.33
N ASN A 107 -32.40 -11.22 1.48
CA ASN A 107 -33.76 -11.77 1.57
C ASN A 107 -33.71 -13.28 1.44
#